data_AF-A0A6C7C7U1-F1
#
_entry.id   AF-A0A6C7C7U1-F1
#
_cell.length_a   1.000
_cell.length_b   1.000
_cell.length_c   1.000
_cell.angle_alpha   90.00
_cell.angle_beta   90.00
_cell.angle_gamma   90.00
#
_symmetry.space_group_name_H-M   'P 1'
#
loop_
_entity.id
_entity.type
_entity.pdbx_description
1 polymer ?
#
loop_
_entity_poly.entity_id
_entity_poly.type
_entity_poly.pdbx_seq_one_letter_code
_entity_poly.pdbx_strand_id
1 'polypeptide(L)' 'MGDPLTPHSRPEHPPHPRKIAGGSSTVFIDGLPAARTGDAVDCGGVVIGSGTVNIG' A
#
# COMPACT_ATOMS: atom_id res chain seq x y z
N MET A 1 -2.78 5.49 -4.34
CA MET A 1 -3.78 4.72 -3.55
C MET A 1 -4.49 3.75 -4.45
N GLY A 2 -4.63 2.49 -4.03
CA GLY A 2 -5.18 1.42 -4.87
C GLY A 2 -4.15 0.73 -5.77
N ASP A 3 -2.88 1.15 -5.69
CA ASP A 3 -1.78 0.54 -6.43
C ASP A 3 -1.62 -0.94 -6.01
N PRO A 4 -1.49 -1.87 -6.99
CA PRO A 4 -1.49 -3.29 -6.71
C PRO A 4 -0.15 -3.73 -6.10
N LEU A 5 -0.22 -4.69 -5.17
CA LEU A 5 0.92 -5.48 -4.73
C LEU A 5 0.79 -6.91 -5.25
N THR A 6 1.91 -7.63 -5.28
CA THR A 6 1.91 -9.05 -5.66
C THR A 6 0.94 -9.84 -4.76
N PRO A 7 0.00 -10.60 -5.33
CA PRO A 7 -0.85 -11.52 -4.58
C PRO A 7 0.00 -12.49 -3.77
N HIS A 8 -0.52 -12.89 -2.61
CA HIS A 8 0.13 -13.90 -1.76
C HIS A 8 -0.82 -15.04 -1.43
N SER A 9 -0.25 -16.15 -0.98
CA SER A 9 -0.98 -17.34 -0.52
C SER A 9 -0.24 -17.99 0.65
N ARG A 10 -0.90 -18.94 1.30
CA ARG A 10 -0.30 -19.87 2.26
C ARG A 10 -0.72 -21.29 1.89
N PRO A 11 -0.03 -22.35 2.38
CA PRO A 11 -0.48 -23.72 2.19
C PRO A 11 -1.98 -23.88 2.50
N GLU A 12 -2.69 -24.64 1.67
CA GLU A 12 -4.14 -24.93 1.79
C GLU A 12 -5.07 -23.72 1.66
N HIS A 13 -4.60 -22.57 1.17
CA HIS A 13 -5.43 -21.37 0.97
C HIS A 13 -5.17 -20.76 -0.42
N PRO A 14 -6.23 -20.39 -1.18
CA PRO A 14 -6.05 -19.78 -2.49
C PRO A 14 -5.35 -18.41 -2.39
N PRO A 15 -4.64 -17.96 -3.43
CA PRO A 15 -4.08 -16.62 -3.47
C PRO A 15 -5.19 -15.57 -3.45
N HIS A 16 -4.89 -14.40 -2.88
CA HIS A 16 -5.77 -13.24 -2.94
C HIS A 16 -5.00 -11.97 -3.31
N PRO A 17 -5.65 -11.03 -4.04
CA PRO A 17 -5.01 -9.78 -4.44
C PRO A 17 -4.82 -8.86 -3.24
N ARG A 18 -3.92 -7.89 -3.42
CA ARG A 18 -3.60 -6.89 -2.41
C ARG A 18 -3.40 -5.54 -3.09
N LYS A 19 -3.85 -4.46 -2.45
CA LYS A 19 -3.60 -3.08 -2.90
C LYS A 19 -3.39 -2.15 -1.72
N ILE A 20 -2.69 -1.05 -1.97
CA ILE A 20 -2.48 0.00 -0.97
C ILE A 20 -3.83 0.65 -0.61
N ALA A 21 -4.21 0.60 0.67
CA ALA A 21 -5.49 1.07 1.19
C ALA A 21 -5.40 2.38 1.99
N GLY A 22 -4.19 2.79 2.39
CA GLY A 22 -3.93 4.07 3.05
C GLY A 22 -3.09 5.02 2.19
N GLY A 23 -3.02 6.28 2.60
CA GLY A 23 -2.21 7.31 1.94
C GLY A 23 -2.20 8.61 2.73
N SER A 24 -1.43 9.59 2.24
CA SER A 24 -1.41 10.95 2.78
C SER A 24 -2.77 11.65 2.69
N SER A 25 -3.07 12.50 3.67
CA SER A 25 -4.29 13.34 3.66
C SER A 25 -4.09 14.67 2.93
N THR A 26 -2.85 15.03 2.62
CA THR A 26 -2.48 16.35 2.09
C THR A 26 -1.64 16.30 0.81
N VAL A 27 -0.95 15.17 0.56
CA VAL A 27 -0.10 14.99 -0.61
C VAL A 27 -0.72 14.00 -1.58
N PHE A 28 -0.93 14.45 -2.81
CA PHE A 28 -1.53 13.67 -3.88
C PHE A 28 -0.53 13.51 -5.03
N ILE A 29 -0.37 12.28 -5.52
CA ILE A 29 0.40 11.92 -6.72
C ILE A 29 -0.62 11.43 -7.74
N ASP A 30 -0.62 12.02 -8.93
CA ASP A 30 -1.60 11.73 -9.98
C ASP A 30 -3.07 11.82 -9.51
N GLY A 31 -3.34 12.76 -8.59
CA GLY A 31 -4.67 12.98 -8.00
C GLY A 31 -5.09 11.95 -6.95
N LEU A 32 -4.24 11.00 -6.60
CA LEU A 32 -4.49 9.99 -5.56
C LEU A 32 -3.61 10.23 -4.33
N PRO A 33 -4.09 9.88 -3.12
CA PRO A 33 -3.25 9.92 -1.91
C PRO A 33 -1.92 9.19 -2.11
N ALA A 34 -0.82 9.87 -1.81
CA ALA A 34 0.52 9.32 -1.89
C ALA A 34 0.69 8.23 -0.83
N ALA A 35 1.20 7.06 -1.22
CA ALA A 35 1.50 5.96 -0.30
C ALA A 35 2.79 6.24 0.49
N ARG A 36 2.81 5.88 1.77
CA ARG A 36 3.90 6.11 2.71
C ARG A 36 4.20 4.85 3.50
N THR A 37 5.39 4.81 4.11
CA THR A 37 5.71 3.79 5.10
C THR A 37 4.70 3.81 6.24
N GLY A 38 4.10 2.66 6.55
CA GLY A 38 3.08 2.51 7.58
C GLY A 38 1.63 2.59 7.07
N ASP A 39 1.40 3.01 5.82
CA ASP A 39 0.04 3.00 5.25
C ASP A 39 -0.46 1.55 5.04
N ALA A 40 -1.74 1.32 5.32
CA ALA A 40 -2.33 -0.01 5.33
C ALA A 40 -2.43 -0.65 3.93
N VAL A 41 -2.38 -1.99 3.91
CA VAL A 41 -2.75 -2.84 2.76
C VAL A 41 -4.13 -3.45 3.03
N ASP A 42 -4.99 -3.52 2.02
CA ASP A 42 -6.40 -3.90 2.18
C ASP A 42 -6.63 -5.30 2.78
N CYS A 43 -5.76 -6.26 2.48
CA CYS A 43 -5.84 -7.61 3.06
C CYS A 43 -5.04 -7.77 4.39
N GLY A 44 -4.56 -6.66 4.97
CA GLY A 44 -3.74 -6.63 6.18
C GLY A 44 -2.24 -6.41 5.92
N GLY A 45 -1.56 -5.86 6.93
CA GLY A 45 -0.16 -5.41 6.86
C GLY A 45 -0.02 -3.94 6.45
N VAL A 46 1.23 -3.49 6.32
CA VAL A 46 1.57 -2.10 5.97
C VAL A 46 2.61 -2.05 4.85
N VAL A 47 2.65 -0.93 4.14
CA VAL A 47 3.69 -0.61 3.16
C VAL A 47 4.98 -0.24 3.89
N ILE A 48 6.13 -0.70 3.37
CA ILE A 48 7.46 -0.28 3.81
C ILE A 48 8.16 0.36 2.61
N GLY A 49 8.29 1.68 2.64
CA GLY A 49 9.00 2.47 1.64
C GLY A 49 10.47 2.70 2.00
N SER A 50 11.23 3.17 1.01
CA SER A 50 12.63 3.60 1.13
C SER A 50 12.85 4.81 0.22
N GLY A 51 14.01 5.45 0.34
CA GLY A 51 14.38 6.62 -0.46
C GLY A 51 14.71 7.83 0.42
N THR A 52 14.66 9.02 -0.18
CA THR A 52 15.09 10.28 0.45
C THR A 52 13.94 11.24 0.74
N VAL A 53 12.70 10.87 0.40
CA VAL A 53 11.52 11.73 0.52
C VAL A 53 10.67 11.31 1.71
N ASN A 54 10.33 12.26 2.58
CA ASN A 54 9.36 12.09 3.66
C ASN A 54 8.06 12.82 3.28
N ILE A 55 6.94 12.11 3.31
CA ILE A 55 5.61 12.63 2.94
C ILE A 55 4.74 12.70 4.21
N GLY A 56 4.13 13.87 4.42
CA GLY A 56 3.22 14.16 5.54
C GLY A 56 1.85 13.51 5.42
#